data_AF-B5CYF1-F1
#
_entry.id   AF-B5CYF1-F1
#
_cell.length_a   1.000
_cell.length_b   1.000
_cell.length_c   1.000
_cell.angle_alpha   90.00
_cell.angle_beta   90.00
_cell.angle_gamma   90.00
#
_symmetry.space_group_name_H-M   'P 1'
#
loop_
_entity.id
_entity.type
_entity.pdbx_description
1 polymer ?
#
loop_
_entity_poly.entity_id
_entity_poly.type
_entity_poly.pdbx_seq_one_letter_code
_entity_poly.pdbx_strand_id
1 'polypeptide(L)'
;MEFNINGTVIPQVEKYDNQGAHNAIKSMMQRKETLSIRLYTDKENYPCIWVESYNVAGFKYYVNPASFKWIYTYLTTGESEDGGIKPTELTPFKANEDNNFQLSILKQLIESGKRVQFVPLFREVNNYISATSAFLRGKIFFRVERTDELLNYLREKEAII
;
A
#
# COMPACT_ATOMS: atom_id res chain seq x y z
N MET A 1 -5.66 33.05 35.42
CA MET A 1 -4.50 32.56 34.64
C MET A 1 -4.89 32.70 33.19
N GLU A 2 -4.30 33.67 32.49
CA GLU A 2 -4.61 33.91 31.07
C GLU A 2 -3.64 33.11 30.22
N PHE A 3 -4.20 32.29 29.33
CA PHE A 3 -3.43 31.54 28.35
C PHE A 3 -3.38 32.35 27.06
N ASN A 4 -2.21 32.88 26.72
CA ASN A 4 -1.96 33.54 25.45
C ASN A 4 -1.30 32.56 24.48
N ILE A 5 -1.95 32.34 23.32
CA ILE A 5 -1.38 31.58 22.21
C ILE A 5 -0.78 32.60 21.24
N ASN A 6 0.53 32.79 21.32
CA ASN A 6 1.25 33.56 20.30
C ASN A 6 1.32 32.74 19.00
N GLY A 7 1.19 33.45 17.87
CA GLY A 7 0.96 32.88 16.54
C GLY A 7 1.87 31.70 16.20
N THR A 8 1.24 30.62 15.75
CA THR A 8 1.93 29.43 15.25
C THR A 8 2.72 29.79 13.99
N VAL A 9 4.04 29.58 14.02
CA VAL A 9 4.84 29.57 12.79
C VAL A 9 4.30 28.43 11.94
N ILE A 10 3.71 28.72 10.79
CA ILE A 10 3.31 27.69 9.83
C ILE A 10 4.62 27.08 9.33
N PRO A 11 4.93 25.81 9.64
CA PRO A 11 6.13 25.19 9.11
C PRO A 11 6.04 25.20 7.59
N GLN A 12 7.09 25.68 6.93
CA GLN A 12 7.27 25.46 5.50
C GLN A 12 7.09 23.95 5.24
N VAL A 13 6.29 23.57 4.23
CA VAL A 13 5.96 22.17 3.95
C VAL A 13 7.26 21.38 3.77
N GLU A 14 7.65 20.63 4.80
CA GLU A 14 8.85 19.82 4.79
C GLU A 14 8.62 18.67 3.80
N LYS A 15 9.56 18.51 2.86
CA LYS A 15 9.48 17.42 1.88
C LYS A 15 9.48 16.10 2.64
N TYR A 16 8.51 15.24 2.35
CA TYR A 16 8.38 13.95 3.00
C TYR A 16 9.66 13.12 2.89
N ASP A 17 10.17 12.60 4.02
CA ASP A 17 11.40 11.81 4.08
C ASP A 17 11.17 10.36 3.65
N ASN A 18 11.12 10.14 2.33
CA ASN A 18 10.94 8.80 1.78
C ASN A 18 12.16 7.88 2.00
N GLN A 19 13.36 8.44 2.19
CA GLN A 19 14.57 7.67 2.49
C GLN A 19 14.52 7.14 3.92
N GLY A 20 14.11 7.98 4.88
CA GLY A 20 13.86 7.57 6.26
C GLY A 20 12.79 6.48 6.34
N ALA A 21 11.68 6.64 5.60
CA ALA A 21 10.64 5.61 5.49
C ALA A 21 11.19 4.28 4.92
N HIS A 22 12.01 4.32 3.87
CA HIS A 22 12.66 3.13 3.31
C HIS A 22 13.55 2.42 4.34
N ASN A 23 14.40 3.18 5.05
CA ASN A 23 15.29 2.65 6.08
C ASN A 23 14.50 2.04 7.25
N ALA A 24 13.39 2.66 7.64
CA ALA A 24 12.49 2.12 8.66
C ALA A 24 11.89 0.78 8.24
N ILE A 25 11.39 0.67 7.00
CA ILE A 25 10.90 -0.60 6.44
C ILE A 25 12.01 -1.66 6.44
N LYS A 26 13.21 -1.33 5.97
CA LYS A 26 14.35 -2.26 5.96
C LYS A 26 14.65 -2.76 7.37
N SER A 27 14.64 -1.87 8.35
CA SER A 27 14.85 -2.22 9.76
C SER A 27 13.75 -3.16 10.30
N MET A 28 12.48 -2.92 9.96
CA MET A 28 11.36 -3.83 10.30
C MET A 28 11.55 -5.21 9.67
N MET A 29 11.97 -5.27 8.40
CA MET A 29 12.23 -6.51 7.67
C MET A 29 13.41 -7.30 8.24
N GLN A 30 14.49 -6.62 8.62
CA GLN A 30 15.66 -7.23 9.28
C GLN A 30 15.30 -7.84 10.65
N ARG A 31 14.36 -7.22 11.37
CA ARG A 31 13.75 -7.78 12.59
C ARG A 31 12.73 -8.88 12.30
N LYS A 32 12.51 -9.24 11.03
CA LYS A 32 11.57 -10.26 10.57
C LYS A 32 10.12 -10.01 10.99
N GLU A 33 9.75 -8.74 11.13
CA GLU A 33 8.41 -8.33 11.53
C GLU A 33 7.36 -8.70 10.48
N THR A 34 6.14 -8.98 10.93
CA THR A 34 4.99 -9.16 10.05
C THR A 34 4.41 -7.80 9.68
N LEU A 35 4.35 -7.49 8.38
CA LEU A 35 3.90 -6.20 7.86
C LEU A 35 2.42 -6.23 7.47
N SER A 36 1.71 -5.15 7.77
CA SER A 36 0.37 -4.88 7.26
C SER A 36 0.45 -3.73 6.26
N ILE A 37 0.03 -3.99 5.02
CA ILE A 37 0.17 -3.07 3.89
C ILE A 37 -1.20 -2.63 3.40
N ARG A 38 -1.40 -1.32 3.23
CA ARG A 38 -2.53 -0.74 2.48
C ARG A 38 -1.97 0.03 1.29
N LEU A 39 -2.59 -0.10 0.13
CA LEU A 39 -2.12 0.54 -1.11
C LEU A 39 -3.03 1.72 -1.45
N TYR A 40 -2.46 2.81 -1.93
CA TYR A 40 -3.24 3.96 -2.41
C TYR A 40 -2.42 4.82 -3.36
N THR A 41 -3.11 5.66 -4.11
CA THR A 41 -2.48 6.74 -4.89
C THR A 41 -2.72 8.04 -4.16
N ASP A 42 -1.68 8.84 -3.96
CA ASP A 42 -1.82 10.08 -3.21
C ASP A 42 -2.32 11.25 -4.08
N LYS A 43 -2.49 12.41 -3.45
CA LYS A 43 -3.01 13.61 -4.11
C LYS A 43 -2.09 14.15 -5.22
N GLU A 44 -0.82 13.76 -5.21
CA GLU A 44 0.19 14.14 -6.21
C GLU A 44 0.37 13.03 -7.28
N ASN A 45 -0.56 12.07 -7.34
CA ASN A 45 -0.55 10.92 -8.26
C ASN A 45 0.62 9.96 -8.07
N TYR A 46 1.25 9.90 -6.91
CA TYR A 46 2.25 8.89 -6.64
C TYR A 46 1.63 7.62 -6.06
N PRO A 47 2.07 6.44 -6.51
CA PRO A 47 1.74 5.19 -5.83
C PRO A 47 2.42 5.16 -4.46
N CYS A 48 1.62 4.86 -3.45
CA CYS A 48 2.02 4.85 -2.05
C CYS A 48 1.54 3.58 -1.37
N ILE A 49 2.23 3.24 -0.30
CA ILE A 49 1.75 2.27 0.67
C ILE A 49 1.66 2.91 2.05
N TRP A 50 0.73 2.42 2.85
CA TRP A 50 0.75 2.56 4.29
C TRP A 50 1.26 1.24 4.87
N VAL A 51 2.39 1.29 5.58
CA VAL A 51 3.04 0.12 6.15
C VAL A 51 3.05 0.24 7.67
N GLU A 52 2.61 -0.81 8.35
CA GLU A 52 2.61 -0.92 9.81
C GLU A 52 3.06 -2.31 10.24
N SER A 53 3.54 -2.43 11.47
CA SER A 53 3.76 -3.72 12.15
C SER A 53 3.21 -3.65 13.57
N TYR A 54 3.31 -4.74 14.32
CA TYR A 54 2.96 -4.73 15.74
C TYR A 54 3.80 -3.72 16.55
N ASN A 55 5.08 -3.57 16.22
CA ASN A 55 6.03 -2.74 16.97
C ASN A 55 6.16 -1.32 16.44
N VAL A 56 5.71 -1.06 15.21
CA VAL A 56 5.92 0.21 14.52
C VAL A 56 4.58 0.73 14.02
N ALA A 57 4.22 1.92 14.50
CA ALA A 57 3.03 2.64 14.05
C ALA A 57 3.08 2.86 12.53
N GLY A 58 1.91 2.86 11.91
CA GLY A 58 1.83 2.96 10.46
C GLY A 58 2.40 4.26 9.91
N PHE A 59 3.08 4.18 8.77
CA PHE A 59 3.59 5.33 8.05
C PHE A 59 3.45 5.16 6.54
N LYS A 60 3.46 6.28 5.82
CA LYS A 60 3.43 6.34 4.36
C LYS A 60 4.78 5.88 3.79
N TYR A 61 4.79 5.29 2.62
CA TYR A 61 6.00 5.12 1.82
C TYR A 61 5.65 5.26 0.35
N TYR A 62 6.32 6.18 -0.34
CA TYR A 62 6.21 6.29 -1.80
C TYR A 62 6.98 5.14 -2.43
N VAL A 63 6.32 4.44 -3.34
CA VAL A 63 6.92 3.29 -4.02
C VAL A 63 7.27 3.61 -5.46
N ASN A 64 8.39 3.06 -5.90
CA ASN A 64 8.67 2.79 -7.30
C ASN A 64 8.61 1.27 -7.56
N PRO A 65 8.66 0.81 -8.82
CA PRO A 65 8.54 -0.62 -9.14
C PRO A 65 9.55 -1.51 -8.40
N ALA A 66 10.81 -1.05 -8.23
CA ALA A 66 11.85 -1.80 -7.54
C ALA A 66 11.55 -1.94 -6.03
N SER A 67 11.17 -0.83 -5.38
CA SER A 67 10.80 -0.82 -3.97
C SER A 67 9.56 -1.65 -3.66
N PHE A 68 8.53 -1.61 -4.52
CA PHE A 68 7.34 -2.43 -4.33
C PHE A 68 7.67 -3.91 -4.51
N LYS A 69 8.48 -4.26 -5.52
CA LYS A 69 8.96 -5.63 -5.73
C LYS A 69 9.73 -6.14 -4.50
N TRP A 70 10.62 -5.33 -3.94
CA TRP A 70 11.36 -5.69 -2.71
C TRP A 70 10.42 -5.98 -1.54
N ILE A 71 9.43 -5.12 -1.29
CA ILE A 71 8.44 -5.33 -0.23
C ILE A 71 7.63 -6.61 -0.51
N TYR A 72 7.19 -6.81 -1.74
CA TYR A 72 6.46 -8.01 -2.14
C TYR A 72 7.28 -9.30 -1.99
N THR A 73 8.56 -9.27 -2.34
CA THR A 73 9.51 -10.36 -2.10
C THR A 73 9.60 -10.65 -0.61
N TYR A 74 9.82 -9.63 0.22
CA TYR A 74 9.87 -9.82 1.67
C TYR A 74 8.57 -10.44 2.22
N LEU A 75 7.40 -9.93 1.82
CA LEU A 75 6.11 -10.49 2.22
C LEU A 75 6.03 -11.98 1.89
N THR A 76 6.50 -12.37 0.70
CA THR A 76 6.41 -13.74 0.17
C THR A 76 7.46 -14.69 0.73
N THR A 77 8.72 -14.28 0.82
CA THR A 77 9.88 -15.15 1.12
C THR A 77 10.55 -14.82 2.45
N GLY A 78 10.37 -13.60 2.97
CA GLY A 78 11.07 -13.07 4.12
C GLY A 78 12.49 -12.55 3.85
N GLU A 79 12.90 -12.47 2.58
CA GLU A 79 14.17 -11.85 2.19
C GLU A 79 14.12 -10.33 2.34
N SER A 80 15.07 -9.76 3.09
CA SER A 80 15.05 -8.35 3.49
C SER A 80 16.05 -7.45 2.75
N GLU A 81 16.90 -8.00 1.88
CA GLU A 81 17.92 -7.19 1.19
C GLU A 81 17.27 -6.35 0.08
N ASP A 82 17.60 -5.05 0.06
CA ASP A 82 17.00 -4.09 -0.87
C ASP A 82 17.77 -3.99 -2.20
N GLY A 83 19.00 -4.49 -2.27
CA GLY A 83 19.81 -4.45 -3.48
C GLY A 83 20.16 -3.03 -3.94
N GLY A 84 20.18 -2.05 -3.03
CA GLY A 84 20.55 -0.66 -3.36
C GLY A 84 19.45 0.13 -4.08
N ILE A 85 18.17 -0.18 -3.80
CA ILE A 85 17.03 0.60 -4.29
C ILE A 85 17.22 2.08 -3.95
N LYS A 86 16.90 2.95 -4.90
CA LYS A 86 16.87 4.39 -4.72
C LYS A 86 15.43 4.85 -4.43
N PRO A 87 15.04 5.04 -3.15
CA PRO A 87 13.66 5.35 -2.80
C PRO A 87 13.26 6.79 -3.17
N THR A 88 14.20 7.65 -3.55
CA THR A 88 13.94 9.04 -3.95
C THR A 88 13.68 9.19 -5.46
N GLU A 89 13.96 8.16 -6.26
CA GLU A 89 13.63 8.11 -7.69
C GLU A 89 12.18 7.67 -7.84
N LEU A 90 11.27 8.65 -7.84
CA LEU A 90 9.82 8.46 -7.89
C LEU A 90 9.26 9.01 -9.19
N THR A 91 8.20 8.39 -9.70
CA THR A 91 7.48 8.84 -10.89
C THR A 91 5.99 8.80 -10.59
N PRO A 92 5.28 9.93 -10.70
CA PRO A 92 3.83 9.95 -10.54
C PRO A 92 3.17 9.33 -11.78
N PHE A 93 1.95 8.83 -11.63
CA PHE A 93 1.11 8.47 -12.77
C PHE A 93 0.83 9.71 -13.63
N LYS A 94 0.79 9.54 -14.95
CA LYS A 94 0.40 10.64 -15.85
C LYS A 94 -1.11 10.89 -15.74
N ALA A 95 -1.55 12.10 -16.05
CA ALA A 95 -2.96 12.50 -15.94
C ALA A 95 -3.95 11.63 -16.76
N ASN A 96 -3.47 10.97 -17.81
CA ASN A 96 -4.28 10.14 -18.70
C ASN A 96 -4.09 8.62 -18.45
N GLU A 97 -3.33 8.23 -17.42
CA GLU A 97 -3.11 6.84 -17.05
C GLU A 97 -4.11 6.43 -15.95
N ASP A 98 -4.53 5.17 -15.95
CA ASP A 98 -5.25 4.60 -14.80
C ASP A 98 -4.30 4.60 -13.59
N ASN A 99 -4.56 5.52 -12.68
CA ASN A 99 -3.74 5.75 -11.50
C ASN A 99 -4.23 4.91 -10.30
N ASN A 100 -5.15 3.96 -10.48
CA ASN A 100 -5.64 3.11 -9.39
C ASN A 100 -4.64 1.99 -9.05
N PHE A 101 -3.54 2.39 -8.42
CA PHE A 101 -2.45 1.50 -8.00
C PHE A 101 -2.96 0.30 -7.18
N GLN A 102 -3.92 0.53 -6.29
CA GLN A 102 -4.48 -0.54 -5.47
C GLN A 102 -5.23 -1.58 -6.30
N LEU A 103 -6.04 -1.15 -7.26
CA LEU A 103 -6.76 -2.04 -8.16
C LEU A 103 -5.80 -2.82 -9.08
N SER A 104 -4.75 -2.16 -9.59
CA SER A 104 -3.80 -2.81 -10.48
C SER A 104 -3.02 -3.93 -9.78
N ILE A 105 -2.66 -3.76 -8.49
CA ILE A 105 -2.04 -4.83 -7.70
C ILE A 105 -3.04 -5.95 -7.40
N LEU A 106 -4.30 -5.63 -7.07
CA LEU A 106 -5.34 -6.63 -6.83
C LEU A 106 -5.52 -7.56 -8.05
N LYS A 107 -5.66 -6.97 -9.25
CA LYS A 107 -5.78 -7.72 -10.52
C LYS A 107 -4.56 -8.63 -10.76
N GLN A 108 -3.34 -8.10 -10.58
CA GLN A 108 -2.11 -8.89 -10.72
C GLN A 108 -2.02 -10.08 -9.74
N LEU A 109 -2.49 -9.93 -8.50
CA LEU A 109 -2.53 -11.05 -7.55
C LEU A 109 -3.51 -12.14 -8.00
N ILE A 110 -4.69 -11.76 -8.48
CA ILE A 110 -5.68 -12.71 -9.00
C ILE A 110 -5.12 -13.43 -10.24
N GLU A 111 -4.54 -12.68 -11.18
CA GLU A 111 -4.00 -13.22 -12.43
C GLU A 111 -2.78 -14.13 -12.22
N SER A 112 -1.98 -13.87 -11.18
CA SER A 112 -0.88 -14.75 -10.79
C SER A 112 -1.31 -15.96 -9.96
N GLY A 113 -2.62 -16.18 -9.79
CA GLY A 113 -3.17 -17.30 -9.03
C GLY A 113 -2.91 -17.20 -7.51
N LYS A 114 -2.56 -16.02 -7.00
CA LYS A 114 -2.41 -15.82 -5.56
C LYS A 114 -3.79 -15.82 -4.91
N ARG A 115 -3.88 -16.49 -3.75
CA ARG A 115 -5.10 -16.50 -2.97
C ARG A 115 -5.41 -15.08 -2.48
N VAL A 116 -6.58 -14.58 -2.89
CA VAL A 116 -7.16 -13.34 -2.38
C VAL A 116 -8.47 -13.68 -1.70
N GLN A 117 -8.60 -13.32 -0.43
CA GLN A 117 -9.83 -13.52 0.34
C GLN A 117 -10.68 -12.25 0.27
N PHE A 118 -11.87 -12.36 -0.33
CA PHE A 118 -12.83 -11.27 -0.39
C PHE A 118 -13.77 -11.28 0.82
N VAL A 119 -14.16 -10.10 1.29
CA VAL A 119 -15.27 -9.96 2.23
C VAL A 119 -16.57 -10.21 1.45
N PRO A 120 -17.53 -11.00 2.00
CA PRO A 120 -18.80 -11.25 1.31
C PRO A 120 -19.55 -9.95 0.99
N LEU A 121 -20.09 -9.83 -0.22
CA LEU A 121 -20.71 -8.59 -0.72
C LEU A 121 -21.84 -8.05 0.17
N PHE A 122 -22.59 -8.93 0.85
CA PHE A 122 -23.65 -8.51 1.78
C PHE A 122 -23.13 -7.95 3.11
N ARG A 123 -21.85 -8.14 3.42
CA ARG A 123 -21.16 -7.55 4.58
C ARG A 123 -20.44 -6.24 4.23
N GLU A 124 -20.37 -5.90 2.95
CA GLU A 124 -19.72 -4.66 2.51
C GLU A 124 -20.55 -3.44 2.88
N VAL A 125 -19.84 -2.33 3.12
CA VAL A 125 -20.42 -1.03 3.43
C VAL A 125 -19.79 0.04 2.53
N ASN A 126 -20.54 1.11 2.26
CA ASN A 126 -20.07 2.31 1.56
C ASN A 126 -19.62 2.08 0.11
N ASN A 127 -20.18 1.07 -0.58
CA ASN A 127 -19.90 0.79 -1.99
C ASN A 127 -18.41 0.46 -2.31
N TYR A 128 -17.76 -0.31 -1.43
CA TYR A 128 -16.42 -0.86 -1.66
C TYR A 128 -16.45 -2.38 -1.74
N ILE A 129 -15.38 -2.94 -2.33
CA ILE A 129 -15.01 -4.34 -2.22
C ILE A 129 -13.71 -4.39 -1.42
N SER A 130 -13.76 -5.14 -0.32
CA SER A 130 -12.67 -5.35 0.60
C SER A 130 -12.09 -6.73 0.38
N ALA A 131 -10.77 -6.82 0.31
CA ALA A 131 -10.08 -8.08 0.16
C ALA A 131 -8.77 -8.12 0.96
N THR A 132 -8.26 -9.31 1.21
CA THR A 132 -6.98 -9.51 1.88
C THR A 132 -6.20 -10.61 1.21
N SER A 133 -4.94 -10.33 0.90
CA SER A 133 -3.98 -11.35 0.48
C SER A 133 -2.97 -11.56 1.60
N ALA A 134 -2.81 -12.82 2.04
CA ALA A 134 -1.93 -13.19 3.14
C ALA A 134 -0.65 -13.86 2.62
N PHE A 135 0.48 -13.49 3.20
CA PHE A 135 1.82 -13.95 2.86
C PHE A 135 2.58 -14.38 4.11
N LEU A 136 3.79 -14.94 3.94
CA LEU A 136 4.63 -15.42 5.03
C LEU A 136 4.96 -14.32 6.06
N ARG A 137 5.30 -13.12 5.59
CA ARG A 137 5.71 -11.98 6.43
C ARG A 137 4.73 -10.83 6.42
N GLY A 138 3.47 -11.06 6.08
CA GLY A 138 2.49 -9.98 6.16
C GLY A 138 1.22 -10.20 5.38
N LYS A 139 0.46 -9.12 5.26
CA LYS A 139 -0.80 -9.09 4.53
C LYS A 139 -0.91 -7.79 3.75
N ILE A 140 -1.53 -7.87 2.58
CA ILE A 140 -1.97 -6.69 1.81
C ILE A 140 -3.49 -6.61 1.93
N PHE A 141 -3.97 -5.46 2.39
CA PHE A 141 -5.39 -5.14 2.48
C PHE A 141 -5.80 -4.30 1.28
N PHE A 142 -6.93 -4.68 0.69
CA PHE A 142 -7.56 -3.98 -0.42
C PHE A 142 -8.91 -3.44 0.04
N ARG A 143 -9.19 -2.20 -0.37
CA ARG A 143 -10.49 -1.55 -0.30
C ARG A 143 -10.66 -0.72 -1.56
N VAL A 144 -11.22 -1.34 -2.59
CA VAL A 144 -11.39 -0.76 -3.93
C VAL A 144 -12.85 -0.41 -4.17
N GLU A 145 -13.12 0.66 -4.90
CA GLU A 145 -14.49 1.09 -5.19
C GLU A 145 -15.24 -0.01 -5.96
N ARG A 146 -16.48 -0.26 -5.56
CA ARG A 146 -17.35 -1.23 -6.22
C ARG A 146 -17.94 -0.61 -7.48
N THR A 147 -17.37 -0.97 -8.62
CA THR A 147 -17.89 -0.64 -9.95
C THR A 147 -18.44 -1.90 -10.62
N ASP A 148 -19.35 -1.73 -11.59
CA ASP A 148 -19.88 -2.87 -12.37
C ASP A 148 -18.77 -3.57 -13.17
N GLU A 149 -17.82 -2.81 -13.69
CA GLU A 149 -16.63 -3.35 -14.37
C GLU A 149 -15.82 -4.26 -13.43
N LEU A 150 -15.56 -3.82 -12.20
CA LEU A 150 -14.84 -4.62 -11.22
C LEU A 150 -15.61 -5.88 -10.84
N LEU A 151 -16.92 -5.78 -10.61
CA LEU A 151 -17.75 -6.94 -10.29
C LEU A 151 -17.76 -7.98 -11.41
N ASN A 152 -17.88 -7.53 -12.66
CA ASN A 152 -17.86 -8.42 -13.82
C ASN A 152 -16.50 -9.10 -13.94
N TYR A 153 -15.39 -8.34 -13.84
CA TYR A 153 -14.05 -8.90 -13.82
C TYR A 153 -13.87 -9.97 -12.72
N LEU A 154 -14.30 -9.68 -11.48
CA LEU A 154 -14.13 -10.62 -10.37
C LEU A 154 -14.97 -11.90 -10.54
N ARG A 155 -16.16 -11.80 -11.14
CA ARG A 155 -17.01 -12.97 -11.47
C ARG A 155 -16.39 -13.82 -12.58
N GLU A 156 -15.87 -13.19 -13.63
CA GLU A 156 -15.17 -13.87 -14.73
C GLU A 156 -13.93 -14.62 -14.25
N LYS A 157 -13.25 -14.11 -13.22
CA LYS A 157 -12.11 -14.77 -12.58
C LYS A 157 -12.49 -15.79 -11.50
N GLU A 158 -13.79 -16.02 -11.29
CA GLU A 158 -14.32 -16.87 -10.20
C GLU A 158 -13.76 -16.48 -8.82
N ALA A 159 -13.38 -15.20 -8.66
CA ALA A 159 -12.72 -14.68 -7.47
C ALA A 159 -13.73 -14.32 -6.37
N ILE A 160 -14.98 -14.05 -6.76
CA ILE A 160 -16.12 -13.83 -5.89
C ILE A 160 -17.28 -14.70 -6.34
N ILE A 161 -18.09 -15.14 -5.38
CA ILE A 161 -19.32 -15.91 -5.58
C ILE A 161 -20.50 -15.02 -5.19
#